data_AF-A0A8T1V3M2-F1
#
_entry.id   AF-A0A8T1V3M2-F1
#
_cell.length_a   1.000
_cell.length_b   1.000
_cell.length_c   1.000
_cell.angle_alpha   90.00
_cell.angle_beta   90.00
_cell.angle_gamma   90.00
#
_symmetry.space_group_name_H-M   'P 1'
#
loop_
_entity.id
_entity.type
_entity.pdbx_description
1 polymer ?
#
loop_
_entity_poly.entity_id
_entity_poly.type
_entity_poly.pdbx_seq_one_letter_code
_entity_poly.pdbx_strand_id
1 'polypeptide(L)'
;MLACYVYQPPLRSDWSTVEITSAAINRLRADQNWLQILRGGRIRVIMHKYKNVKHMGSQAVEVDSGVLKRYLRYWVDLLTRLSGNSPKQLFIWRLAPDKPVSMSTTNRESFSKALSRASEGILSKRQTVNSFRHAYEIALQRDPKYQDLTVAARDRAHKQLLHSHRTGLLYNWQIPLTE
;
A
#
# COMPACT_ATOMS: atom_id res chain seq x y z
N MET A 1 0.13 -5.28 8.02
CA MET A 1 -1.05 -4.79 7.28
C MET A 1 -1.37 -3.32 7.57
N LEU A 2 -1.87 -2.95 8.77
CA LEU A 2 -2.28 -1.56 9.05
C LEU A 2 -1.16 -0.53 8.81
N ALA A 3 0.08 -0.86 9.17
CA ALA A 3 1.25 -0.02 8.93
C ALA A 3 1.39 0.43 7.46
N CYS A 4 1.00 -0.40 6.49
CA CYS A 4 1.04 -0.08 5.06
C CYS A 4 0.05 1.03 4.65
N TYR A 5 -0.97 1.28 5.48
CA TYR A 5 -2.00 2.31 5.26
C TYR A 5 -1.76 3.56 6.12
N VAL A 6 -0.95 3.45 7.16
CA VAL A 6 -0.61 4.56 8.06
C VAL A 6 0.66 5.28 7.60
N TYR A 7 1.68 4.54 7.16
CA TYR A 7 3.02 5.09 6.91
C TYR A 7 3.36 5.29 5.43
N GLN A 8 2.39 5.11 4.53
CA GLN A 8 2.59 5.26 3.08
C GLN A 8 1.28 5.65 2.39
N PRO A 9 1.33 6.37 1.25
CA PRO A 9 0.22 6.48 0.32
C PRO A 9 -0.58 5.16 0.18
N PRO A 10 -1.88 5.15 0.49
CA PRO A 10 -2.63 3.90 0.49
C PRO A 10 -2.83 3.37 -0.94
N LEU A 11 -2.23 2.20 -1.22
CA LEU A 11 -2.31 1.49 -2.51
C LEU A 11 -3.65 0.76 -2.73
N ARG A 12 -4.77 1.38 -2.34
CA ARG A 12 -6.12 0.76 -2.30
C ARG A 12 -6.08 -0.60 -1.61
N SER A 13 -6.87 -1.59 -2.04
CA SER A 13 -6.85 -2.96 -1.54
C SER A 13 -5.78 -3.82 -2.21
N ASP A 14 -4.91 -3.24 -3.04
CA ASP A 14 -3.97 -4.02 -3.86
C ASP A 14 -2.78 -4.55 -3.05
N TRP A 15 -2.55 -4.10 -1.81
CA TRP A 15 -1.56 -4.67 -0.89
C TRP A 15 -1.73 -6.18 -0.69
N SER A 16 -2.96 -6.70 -0.80
CA SER A 16 -3.20 -8.15 -0.69
C SER A 16 -2.67 -8.93 -1.89
N THR A 17 -2.56 -8.31 -3.07
CA THR A 17 -2.15 -8.99 -4.30
C THR A 17 -0.68 -8.75 -4.65
N VAL A 18 0.11 -8.20 -3.73
CA VAL A 18 1.52 -7.92 -3.98
C VAL A 18 2.37 -9.16 -3.70
N GLU A 19 3.25 -9.50 -4.65
CA GLU A 19 4.25 -10.55 -4.50
C GLU A 19 5.64 -9.99 -4.20
N ILE A 20 6.39 -10.66 -3.32
CA ILE A 20 7.72 -10.26 -2.90
C ILE A 20 8.74 -10.70 -3.95
N THR A 21 9.67 -9.82 -4.28
CA THR A 21 10.75 -10.12 -5.23
C THR A 21 12.01 -9.34 -4.92
N SER A 22 13.16 -9.86 -5.32
CA SER A 22 14.45 -9.15 -5.35
C SER A 22 14.94 -8.90 -6.79
N ALA A 23 14.22 -9.42 -7.79
CA ALA A 23 14.60 -9.33 -9.19
C ALA A 23 14.48 -7.88 -9.71
N ALA A 24 15.34 -7.50 -10.66
CA ALA A 24 15.31 -6.19 -11.31
C ALA A 24 13.97 -5.94 -12.03
N ILE A 25 13.54 -4.66 -12.13
CA ILE A 25 12.24 -4.26 -12.72
C ILE A 25 12.00 -4.88 -14.09
N ASN A 26 13.00 -4.88 -14.96
CA ASN A 26 12.88 -5.35 -16.33
C ASN A 26 12.66 -6.87 -16.45
N ARG A 27 12.77 -7.62 -15.35
CA ARG A 27 12.52 -9.06 -15.29
C ARG A 27 11.17 -9.40 -14.66
N LEU A 28 10.43 -8.38 -14.21
CA LEU A 28 9.15 -8.57 -13.55
C LEU A 28 8.03 -8.74 -14.56
N ARG A 29 7.12 -9.67 -14.30
CA ARG A 29 5.95 -9.86 -15.15
C ARG A 29 4.98 -8.68 -14.95
N ALA A 30 4.43 -8.20 -16.05
CA ALA A 30 3.49 -7.08 -16.06
C ALA A 30 2.06 -7.47 -15.64
N ASP A 31 1.80 -8.74 -15.34
CA ASP A 31 0.48 -9.25 -14.95
C ASP A 31 0.29 -9.38 -13.43
N GLN A 32 1.22 -8.84 -12.64
CA GLN A 32 1.24 -8.91 -11.17
C GLN A 32 1.75 -7.60 -10.55
N ASN A 33 1.39 -7.32 -9.30
CA ASN A 33 2.02 -6.24 -8.51
C ASN A 33 3.15 -6.80 -7.66
N TRP A 34 4.23 -6.04 -7.48
CA TRP A 34 5.44 -6.53 -6.83
C TRP A 34 5.87 -5.65 -5.65
N LEU A 35 6.27 -6.26 -4.54
CA LEU A 35 7.03 -5.63 -3.46
C LEU A 35 8.47 -6.00 -3.71
N GLN A 36 9.21 -5.08 -4.30
CA GLN A 36 10.62 -5.30 -4.55
C GLN A 36 11.43 -4.89 -3.31
N ILE A 37 12.17 -5.85 -2.76
CA ILE A 37 13.10 -5.65 -1.65
C ILE A 37 14.53 -5.74 -2.21
N LEU A 38 15.24 -4.62 -2.15
CA LEU A 38 16.58 -4.48 -2.72
C LEU A 38 17.66 -4.49 -1.62
N ARG A 39 18.90 -4.76 -2.04
CA ARG A 39 20.08 -4.56 -1.18
C ARG A 39 20.14 -3.11 -0.68
N GLY A 40 20.64 -2.92 0.54
CA GLY A 40 20.63 -1.61 1.22
C GLY A 40 19.29 -1.23 1.85
N GLY A 41 18.32 -2.16 1.92
CA GLY A 41 17.06 -1.95 2.63
C GLY A 41 16.06 -1.05 1.89
N ARG A 42 16.32 -0.75 0.61
CA ARG A 42 15.37 -0.07 -0.27
C ARG A 42 14.20 -1.00 -0.56
N ILE A 43 12.99 -0.48 -0.46
CA ILE A 43 11.76 -1.20 -0.74
C ILE A 43 10.92 -0.32 -1.65
N ARG A 44 10.41 -0.90 -2.74
CA ARG A 44 9.47 -0.24 -3.63
C ARG A 44 8.32 -1.15 -3.99
N VAL A 45 7.15 -0.57 -4.18
CA VAL A 45 5.98 -1.27 -4.70
C VAL A 45 5.80 -0.93 -6.17
N ILE A 46 5.77 -1.95 -7.01
CA ILE A 46 5.63 -1.84 -8.45
C ILE A 46 4.22 -2.30 -8.81
N MET A 47 3.45 -1.35 -9.32
CA MET A 47 2.04 -1.50 -9.62
C MET A 47 1.86 -1.65 -11.12
N HIS A 48 1.55 -2.87 -11.57
CA HIS A 48 1.15 -3.15 -12.94
C HIS A 48 -0.37 -3.39 -13.07
N LYS A 49 -1.07 -3.70 -11.98
CA LYS A 49 -2.51 -3.95 -11.96
C LYS A 49 -3.17 -3.16 -10.85
N TYR A 50 -3.93 -2.15 -11.26
CA TYR A 50 -4.74 -1.31 -10.39
C TYR A 50 -5.80 -0.60 -11.24
N LYS A 51 -6.84 -0.05 -10.58
CA LYS A 51 -8.02 0.54 -11.24
C LYS A 51 -7.69 1.51 -12.39
N ASN A 52 -6.65 2.31 -12.26
CA ASN A 52 -6.33 3.41 -13.18
C ASN A 52 -5.14 3.11 -14.11
N VAL A 53 -4.67 1.85 -14.19
CA VAL A 53 -3.47 1.50 -14.96
C VAL A 53 -3.56 1.88 -16.44
N LYS A 54 -4.74 1.77 -17.06
CA LYS A 54 -4.92 2.11 -18.48
C LYS A 54 -4.55 3.56 -18.81
N HIS A 55 -4.74 4.48 -17.86
CA HIS A 55 -4.51 5.90 -18.07
C HIS A 55 -3.15 6.37 -17.52
N MET A 56 -2.62 5.67 -16.52
CA MET A 56 -1.41 6.09 -15.80
C MET A 56 -0.19 5.21 -16.12
N GLY A 57 -0.37 4.07 -16.80
CA GLY A 57 0.69 3.09 -17.03
C GLY A 57 1.15 2.40 -15.75
N SER A 58 2.25 1.66 -15.81
CA SER A 58 2.86 1.08 -14.61
C SER A 58 3.42 2.18 -13.69
N GLN A 59 3.28 1.99 -12.38
CA GLN A 59 3.79 2.91 -11.38
C GLN A 59 4.76 2.21 -10.44
N ALA A 60 5.82 2.90 -10.03
CA ALA A 60 6.72 2.47 -8.98
C ALA A 60 6.65 3.47 -7.83
N VAL A 61 6.29 2.99 -6.64
CA VAL A 61 6.16 3.80 -5.43
C VAL A 61 7.25 3.36 -4.46
N GLU A 62 8.19 4.23 -4.16
CA GLU A 62 9.20 3.95 -3.13
C GLU A 62 8.52 3.99 -1.76
N VAL A 63 8.88 3.04 -0.89
CA VAL A 63 8.46 3.07 0.51
C VAL A 63 9.44 3.99 1.21
N ASP A 64 9.08 5.22 1.54
CA ASP A 64 10.05 6.16 2.14
C ASP A 64 10.16 5.99 3.66
N SER A 65 9.05 5.65 4.33
CA SER A 65 9.00 5.49 5.78
C SER A 65 9.96 4.41 6.29
N GLY A 66 10.94 4.82 7.09
CA GLY A 66 11.88 3.91 7.76
C GLY A 66 11.19 2.93 8.72
N VAL A 67 10.10 3.37 9.37
CA VAL A 67 9.27 2.52 10.24
C VAL A 67 8.59 1.42 9.43
N LEU A 68 7.98 1.78 8.30
CA LEU A 68 7.33 0.79 7.43
C LEU A 68 8.34 -0.18 6.83
N LYS A 69 9.50 0.30 6.37
CA LYS A 69 10.59 -0.59 5.91
C LYS A 69 10.97 -1.63 6.96
N ARG A 70 11.09 -1.20 8.22
CA ARG A 70 11.43 -2.09 9.34
C ARG A 70 10.34 -3.14 9.57
N TYR A 71 9.08 -2.75 9.62
CA TYR A 71 7.97 -3.68 9.81
C TYR A 71 7.81 -4.67 8.65
N LEU A 72 8.01 -4.23 7.41
CA LEU A 72 7.98 -5.12 6.25
C LEU A 72 9.10 -6.16 6.33
N ARG A 73 10.32 -5.76 6.71
CA ARG A 73 11.44 -6.71 6.89
C ARG A 73 11.15 -7.72 8.00
N TYR A 74 10.75 -7.25 9.19
CA TYR A 74 10.43 -8.16 10.30
C TYR A 74 9.34 -9.16 9.95
N TRP A 75 8.34 -8.71 9.19
CA TRP A 75 7.28 -9.59 8.74
C TRP A 75 7.77 -10.63 7.72
N VAL A 76 8.57 -10.23 6.74
CA VAL A 76 9.17 -11.16 5.76
C VAL A 76 10.12 -12.16 6.43
N ASP A 77 10.94 -11.70 7.37
CA ASP A 77 11.87 -12.56 8.13
C ASP A 77 11.10 -13.58 8.97
N LEU A 78 10.03 -13.16 9.65
CA LEU A 78 9.16 -14.06 10.42
C LEU A 78 8.54 -15.12 9.51
N LEU A 79 7.95 -14.73 8.39
CA LEU A 79 7.35 -15.67 7.44
C LEU A 79 8.38 -16.64 6.85
N THR A 80 9.60 -16.16 6.59
CA THR A 80 10.69 -17.01 6.10
C THR A 80 11.05 -18.08 7.13
N ARG A 81 11.17 -17.69 8.41
CA ARG A 81 11.45 -18.63 9.51
C ARG A 81 10.33 -19.64 9.71
N LEU A 82 9.08 -19.21 9.60
CA LEU A 82 7.92 -20.08 9.82
C LEU A 82 7.64 -21.04 8.64
N SER A 83 7.92 -20.63 7.41
CA SER A 83 7.64 -21.42 6.20
C SER A 83 8.87 -22.16 5.64
N GLY A 84 10.05 -21.90 6.19
CA GLY A 84 11.32 -22.47 5.73
C GLY A 84 11.82 -21.93 4.38
N ASN A 85 11.07 -21.03 3.73
CA ASN A 85 11.38 -20.50 2.40
C ASN A 85 11.06 -19.00 2.34
N SER A 86 11.67 -18.28 1.40
CA SER A 86 11.31 -16.87 1.18
C SER A 86 9.84 -16.76 0.76
N PRO A 87 9.00 -15.99 1.48
CA PRO A 87 7.59 -15.85 1.15
C PRO A 87 7.42 -15.17 -0.21
N LYS A 88 6.50 -15.69 -1.04
CA LYS A 88 6.10 -15.02 -2.29
C LYS A 88 4.99 -14.02 -2.05
N GLN A 89 4.01 -14.32 -1.20
CA GLN A 89 2.90 -13.43 -0.87
C GLN A 89 3.17 -12.69 0.43
N LEU A 90 2.73 -11.42 0.53
CA LEU A 90 3.00 -10.63 1.73
C LEU A 90 1.97 -10.85 2.85
N PHE A 91 0.67 -10.78 2.58
CA PHE A 91 -0.37 -10.75 3.64
C PHE A 91 -1.40 -11.87 3.56
N ILE A 92 -1.20 -12.85 2.67
CA ILE A 92 -2.12 -13.97 2.48
C ILE A 92 -1.58 -15.18 3.26
N TRP A 93 -1.59 -15.11 4.59
CA TRP A 93 -1.08 -16.16 5.48
C TRP A 93 -2.07 -16.45 6.59
N ARG A 94 -2.31 -17.74 6.85
CA ARG A 94 -2.99 -18.24 8.04
C ARG A 94 -1.92 -18.73 9.02
N LEU A 95 -1.83 -18.04 10.15
CA LEU A 95 -0.97 -18.40 11.27
C LEU A 95 -1.85 -18.87 12.42
N ALA A 96 -1.63 -20.10 12.90
CA ALA A 96 -2.24 -20.61 14.12
C ALA A 96 -1.19 -21.41 14.90
N PRO A 97 -1.20 -21.38 16.25
CA PRO A 97 -0.17 -22.02 17.07
C PRO A 97 0.01 -23.52 16.81
N ASP A 98 -1.07 -24.18 16.40
CA ASP A 98 -1.22 -25.63 16.27
C ASP A 98 -1.32 -26.11 14.82
N LYS A 99 -1.22 -25.22 13.82
CA LYS A 99 -1.42 -25.56 12.40
C LYS A 99 -0.22 -25.15 11.55
N PRO A 100 0.10 -25.93 10.51
CA PRO A 100 1.13 -25.54 9.57
C PRO A 100 0.77 -24.20 8.92
N VAL A 101 1.79 -23.36 8.72
CA VAL A 101 1.64 -22.10 8.01
C VAL A 101 1.16 -22.39 6.60
N SER A 102 0.01 -21.82 6.26
CA SER A 102 -0.63 -22.01 4.96
C SER A 102 -1.03 -20.67 4.38
N MET A 103 -1.05 -20.58 3.05
CA MET A 103 -1.66 -19.42 2.41
C MET A 103 -3.16 -19.43 2.69
N SER A 104 -3.70 -18.30 3.11
CA SER A 104 -5.14 -18.14 3.22
C SER A 104 -5.77 -18.00 1.82
N THR A 105 -7.05 -18.28 1.66
CA THR A 105 -7.82 -17.92 0.45
C THR A 105 -8.22 -16.43 0.46
N THR A 106 -7.38 -15.56 1.03
CA THR A 106 -7.74 -14.16 1.26
C THR A 106 -7.76 -13.39 -0.06
N ASN A 107 -8.98 -13.15 -0.55
CA ASN A 107 -9.25 -12.20 -1.61
C ASN A 107 -9.20 -10.74 -1.10
N ARG A 108 -9.29 -9.76 -2.02
CA ARG A 108 -9.26 -8.33 -1.68
C ARG A 108 -10.33 -7.92 -0.65
N GLU A 109 -11.51 -8.53 -0.68
CA GLU A 109 -12.57 -8.25 0.30
C GLU A 109 -12.17 -8.68 1.71
N SER A 110 -11.65 -9.90 1.83
CA SER A 110 -11.23 -10.47 3.11
C SER A 110 -10.08 -9.66 3.73
N PHE A 111 -9.14 -9.20 2.90
CA PHE A 111 -8.09 -8.28 3.33
C PHE A 111 -8.66 -6.94 3.82
N SER A 112 -9.61 -6.36 3.08
CA SER A 112 -10.24 -5.08 3.46
C SER A 112 -11.00 -5.17 4.78
N LYS A 113 -11.69 -6.29 5.02
CA LYS A 113 -12.36 -6.58 6.30
C LYS A 113 -11.34 -6.73 7.44
N ALA A 114 -10.24 -7.45 7.21
CA ALA A 114 -9.18 -7.61 8.21
C ALA A 114 -8.53 -6.26 8.56
N LEU A 115 -8.25 -5.41 7.57
CA LEU A 115 -7.75 -4.05 7.79
C LEU A 115 -8.69 -3.24 8.68
N SER A 116 -9.99 -3.29 8.39
CA SER A 116 -10.99 -2.53 9.13
C SER A 116 -11.11 -2.97 10.59
N ARG A 117 -11.03 -4.27 10.86
CA ARG A 117 -10.98 -4.79 12.24
C ARG A 117 -9.67 -4.40 12.94
N ALA A 118 -8.54 -4.53 12.24
CA ALA A 118 -7.24 -4.19 12.81
C ALA A 118 -7.13 -2.69 13.18
N SER A 119 -7.81 -1.81 12.43
CA SER A 119 -7.82 -0.37 12.75
C SER A 119 -8.62 -0.06 14.02
N GLU A 120 -9.69 -0.81 14.31
CA GLU A 120 -10.52 -0.62 15.50
C GLU A 120 -9.70 -0.81 16.79
N GLY A 121 -8.85 -1.84 16.82
CA GLY A 121 -8.01 -2.11 18.00
C GLY A 121 -6.90 -1.08 18.24
N ILE A 122 -6.54 -0.26 17.25
CA ILE A 122 -5.42 0.70 17.34
C ILE A 122 -5.91 2.16 17.34
N LEU A 123 -6.93 2.47 16.55
CA LEU A 123 -7.46 3.82 16.36
C LEU A 123 -8.81 4.02 17.06
N SER A 124 -9.26 3.02 17.84
CA SER A 124 -10.58 2.99 18.51
C SER A 124 -11.77 3.20 17.56
N LYS A 125 -11.55 3.04 16.25
CA LYS A 125 -12.56 3.21 15.20
C LYS A 125 -12.24 2.36 13.98
N ARG A 126 -13.28 1.77 13.38
CA ARG A 126 -13.17 1.08 12.10
C ARG A 126 -12.88 2.06 10.98
N GLN A 127 -11.80 1.80 10.26
CA GLN A 127 -11.36 2.56 9.11
C GLN A 127 -11.43 1.65 7.88
N THR A 128 -11.80 2.22 6.75
CA THR A 128 -11.75 1.52 5.46
C THR A 128 -10.51 1.93 4.70
N VAL A 129 -10.17 1.18 3.65
CA VAL A 129 -9.16 1.58 2.66
C VAL A 129 -9.41 3.00 2.16
N ASN A 130 -10.67 3.35 1.88
CA ASN A 130 -11.03 4.69 1.41
C ASN A 130 -10.86 5.75 2.50
N SER A 131 -11.13 5.42 3.76
CA SER A 131 -10.90 6.32 4.90
C SER A 131 -9.43 6.71 5.00
N PHE A 132 -8.51 5.75 4.90
CA PHE A 132 -7.07 6.02 4.88
C PHE A 132 -6.66 6.86 3.67
N ARG A 133 -7.21 6.54 2.47
CA ARG A 133 -6.94 7.33 1.26
C ARG A 133 -7.36 8.79 1.43
N HIS A 134 -8.53 9.00 1.99
CA HIS A 134 -9.07 10.33 2.20
C HIS A 134 -8.26 11.11 3.23
N ALA A 135 -7.88 10.48 4.35
CA ALA A 135 -7.02 11.09 5.35
C ALA A 135 -5.66 11.49 4.75
N TYR A 136 -5.06 10.63 3.92
CA TYR A 136 -3.80 10.93 3.24
C TYR A 136 -3.96 12.08 2.22
N GLU A 137 -5.05 12.07 1.45
CA GLU A 137 -5.37 13.12 0.47
C GLU A 137 -5.48 14.49 1.16
N ILE A 138 -6.23 14.56 2.25
CA ILE A 138 -6.39 15.78 3.06
C ILE A 138 -5.03 16.23 3.61
N ALA A 139 -4.25 15.30 4.18
CA ALA A 139 -2.94 15.63 4.75
C ALA A 139 -1.97 16.15 3.68
N LEU A 140 -1.95 15.53 2.50
CA LEU A 140 -1.14 15.97 1.36
C LEU A 140 -1.51 17.39 0.94
N GLN A 141 -2.81 17.67 0.77
CA GLN A 141 -3.26 18.97 0.30
C GLN A 141 -3.14 20.08 1.36
N ARG A 142 -3.23 19.73 2.65
CA ARG A 142 -3.05 20.70 3.76
C ARG A 142 -1.59 21.02 4.05
N ASP A 143 -0.64 20.24 3.51
CA ASP A 143 0.78 20.54 3.67
C ASP A 143 1.11 21.87 2.98
N PRO A 144 1.64 22.88 3.69
CA PRO A 144 2.03 24.15 3.07
C PRO A 144 2.98 23.96 1.89
N LYS A 145 3.89 22.98 1.97
CA LYS A 145 4.82 22.67 0.87
C LYS A 145 4.10 22.22 -0.38
N TYR A 146 2.96 21.53 -0.23
CA TYR A 146 2.14 21.10 -1.37
C TYR A 146 1.55 22.30 -2.12
N GLN A 147 1.21 23.38 -1.40
CA GLN A 147 0.70 24.61 -1.99
C GLN A 147 1.75 25.32 -2.84
N ASP A 148 3.03 25.17 -2.51
CA ASP A 148 4.14 25.74 -3.27
C ASP A 148 4.59 24.87 -4.46
N LEU A 149 4.06 23.65 -4.60
CA LEU A 149 4.44 22.75 -5.69
C LEU A 149 3.91 23.22 -7.05
N THR A 150 4.75 23.06 -8.07
CA THR A 150 4.33 23.16 -9.47
C THR A 150 3.28 22.11 -9.81
N VAL A 151 2.47 22.35 -10.85
CA VAL A 151 1.45 21.40 -11.34
C VAL A 151 2.05 20.02 -11.59
N ALA A 152 3.23 19.95 -12.24
CA ALA A 152 3.93 18.70 -12.50
C ALA A 152 4.37 17.98 -11.22
N ALA A 153 4.77 18.71 -10.18
CA ALA A 153 5.13 18.13 -8.89
C ALA A 153 3.90 17.62 -8.12
N ARG A 154 2.78 18.34 -8.16
CA ARG A 154 1.49 17.87 -7.63
C ARG A 154 1.04 16.59 -8.34
N ASP A 155 1.11 16.56 -9.67
CA ASP A 155 0.81 15.33 -10.44
C ASP A 155 1.68 14.14 -10.02
N ARG A 156 2.97 14.36 -9.74
CA ARG A 156 3.84 13.29 -9.21
C ARG A 156 3.42 12.83 -7.81
N ALA A 157 3.03 13.74 -6.92
CA ALA A 157 2.52 13.38 -5.60
C ALA A 157 1.23 12.55 -5.69
N HIS A 158 0.29 12.96 -6.55
CA HIS A 158 -0.96 12.21 -6.77
C HIS A 158 -0.75 10.87 -7.48
N LYS A 159 0.27 10.76 -8.33
CA LYS A 159 0.66 9.46 -8.93
C LYS A 159 1.02 8.42 -7.87
N GLN A 160 1.63 8.82 -6.75
CA GLN A 160 1.90 7.90 -5.62
C GLN A 160 0.62 7.35 -4.98
N LEU A 161 -0.50 8.07 -5.10
CA LEU A 161 -1.83 7.64 -4.66
C LEU A 161 -2.62 6.85 -5.73
N LEU A 162 -1.99 6.56 -6.87
CA LEU A 162 -2.56 5.81 -8.00
C LEU A 162 -3.83 6.46 -8.58
N HIS A 163 -3.85 7.79 -8.63
CA HIS A 163 -4.84 8.60 -9.33
C HIS A 163 -4.19 9.86 -9.94
N SER A 164 -4.94 10.63 -10.73
CA SER A 164 -4.48 11.94 -11.21
C SER A 164 -4.82 13.04 -10.20
N HIS A 165 -4.09 14.16 -10.26
CA HIS A 165 -4.39 15.36 -9.46
C HIS A 165 -5.84 15.84 -9.67
N ARG A 166 -6.35 15.76 -10.90
CA ARG A 166 -7.76 16.07 -11.21
C ARG A 166 -8.75 15.18 -10.46
N THR A 167 -8.44 13.89 -10.29
CA THR A 167 -9.24 13.00 -9.44
C THR A 167 -9.14 13.37 -7.97
N GLY A 168 -7.96 13.81 -7.50
CA GLY A 168 -7.74 14.34 -6.16
C GLY A 168 -8.65 15.55 -5.85
N LEU A 169 -8.70 16.51 -6.77
CA LEU A 169 -9.55 17.70 -6.65
C LEU A 169 -11.04 17.33 -6.48
N LEU A 170 -11.56 16.33 -7.20
CA LEU A 170 -12.95 15.90 -7.10
C LEU A 170 -13.33 15.33 -5.72
N TYR A 171 -12.37 14.80 -4.95
CA TYR A 171 -12.63 14.34 -3.58
C TYR A 171 -12.96 15.50 -2.63
N ASN A 172 -12.45 16.71 -2.88
CA ASN A 172 -12.77 17.89 -2.07
C ASN A 172 -14.21 18.38 -2.27
N TRP A 173 -14.80 18.17 -3.45
CA TRP A 173 -16.17 18.62 -3.75
C TRP A 173 -17.25 17.77 -3.08
N GLN A 174 -16.88 16.62 -2.50
CA GLN A 174 -17.81 15.73 -1.81
C GLN A 174 -17.87 15.97 -0.29
N ILE A 175 -17.16 16.99 0.22
CA ILE A 175 -17.18 17.37 1.63
C ILE A 175 -17.98 18.67 1.75
N PRO A 176 -19.17 18.69 2.38
CA PRO A 176 -19.70 19.96 2.86
C PRO A 176 -18.72 20.49 3.88
N LEU A 177 -18.26 21.72 3.71
CA LEU A 177 -17.54 22.48 4.72
C LEU A 177 -18.49 22.60 5.93
N THR A 178 -18.46 21.64 6.84
CA THR A 178 -19.01 21.86 8.18
C THR A 178 -17.97 22.66 8.94
N GLU A 179 -18.26 23.95 9.08
CA GLU A 179 -17.61 24.90 9.99
C GLU A 179 -17.59 24.39 11.43
#